data_AF-A0A973I4U1-F1
#
_entry.id   AF-A0A973I4U1-F1
#
_cell.length_a   1.000
_cell.length_b   1.000
_cell.length_c   1.000
_cell.angle_alpha   90.00
_cell.angle_beta   90.00
_cell.angle_gamma   90.00
#
_symmetry.space_group_name_H-M   'P 1'
#
loop_
_entity.id
_entity.type
_entity.pdbx_description
1 polymer ?
#
loop_
_entity_poly.entity_id
_entity_poly.type
_entity_poly.pdbx_seq_one_letter_code
_entity_poly.pdbx_strand_id
1 'polypeptide(L)'
;MSAIFIAGIALCSVLAQWIAWAFRVPAILFLLLTGLILGPFSGVLEPDALLGDLLFPVVSLSVAVILFEGSLTLHFRELKGIGKVVRNLCSIGMITTCLVISLSAYWILELNWRVAAVLGAVLVVTGPTVIAPL
;
A
#
# COMPACT_ATOMS: atom_id res chain seq x y z
N MET A 1 6.78 18.20 21.55
CA MET A 1 7.28 16.82 21.46
C MET A 1 6.96 16.19 20.10
N SER A 2 5.71 16.25 19.65
CA SER A 2 5.22 15.71 18.36
C SER A 2 5.99 16.18 17.12
N ALA A 3 6.45 17.43 17.05
CA ALA A 3 7.24 17.92 15.92
C ALA A 3 8.59 17.18 15.73
N ILE A 4 9.24 16.78 16.82
CA ILE A 4 10.51 16.03 16.78
C ILE A 4 10.26 14.63 16.22
N PHE A 5 9.16 13.98 16.62
CA PHE A 5 8.78 12.69 16.09
C PHE A 5 8.43 12.74 14.60
N ILE A 6 7.68 13.75 14.16
CA ILE A 6 7.35 13.93 12.73
C ILE A 6 8.63 14.17 11.90
N ALA A 7 9.54 15.02 12.38
CA ALA A 7 10.83 15.23 11.75
C ALA A 7 11.68 13.95 11.73
N GLY A 8 11.64 13.16 12.82
CA GLY A 8 12.28 11.86 12.90
C GLY A 8 11.74 10.85 11.90
N ILE A 9 10.41 10.78 11.72
CA ILE A 9 9.75 9.93 10.71
C ILE A 9 10.20 10.33 9.31
N ALA A 10 10.21 11.64 9.01
CA ALA A 10 10.66 12.14 7.70
C ALA A 10 12.13 11.78 7.44
N LEU A 11 13.01 12.00 8.42
CA LEU A 11 14.43 11.65 8.32
C LEU A 11 14.63 10.14 8.11
N CYS A 12 13.96 9.31 8.91
CA CYS A 12 14.03 7.85 8.77
C CYS A 12 13.52 7.39 7.40
N SER A 13 12.47 8.03 6.87
CA SER A 13 11.93 7.72 5.55
C SER A 13 12.94 8.01 4.44
N VAL A 14 13.62 9.15 4.50
CA VAL A 14 14.69 9.52 3.54
C VAL A 14 15.88 8.56 3.64
N LEU A 15 16.31 8.21 4.86
CA LEU A 15 17.39 7.25 5.09
C LEU A 15 17.02 5.86 4.55
N ALA A 16 15.80 5.39 4.81
CA ALA A 16 15.31 4.11 4.31
C ALA A 16 15.29 4.07 2.78
N GLN A 17 14.84 5.16 2.13
CA GLN A 17 14.87 5.28 0.67
C GLN A 17 16.29 5.32 0.11
N TRP A 18 17.21 6.01 0.78
CA TRP A 18 18.62 6.07 0.35
C TRP A 18 19.30 4.69 0.49
N ILE A 19 19.07 3.99 1.59
CA ILE A 19 19.55 2.62 1.80
C ILE A 19 18.97 1.68 0.75
N ALA A 20 17.65 1.76 0.49
CA ALA A 20 16.99 0.97 -0.54
C ALA A 20 17.63 1.17 -1.93
N TRP A 21 17.90 2.43 -2.28
CA TRP A 21 18.58 2.78 -3.52
C TRP A 21 20.01 2.22 -3.57
N ALA A 22 20.76 2.30 -2.47
CA ALA A 22 22.13 1.77 -2.38
C ALA A 22 22.17 0.24 -2.58
N PHE A 23 21.20 -0.49 -2.00
CA PHE A 23 21.06 -1.94 -2.14
C PHE A 23 20.28 -2.39 -3.39
N ARG A 24 19.78 -1.45 -4.21
CA ARG A 24 18.99 -1.73 -5.43
C ARG A 24 17.75 -2.59 -5.16
N VAL A 25 17.11 -2.42 -4.01
CA VAL A 25 15.87 -3.13 -3.64
C VAL A 25 14.70 -2.16 -3.47
N PRO A 26 13.44 -2.61 -3.57
CA PRO A 26 12.27 -1.75 -3.38
C PRO A 26 12.26 -1.06 -2.02
N ALA A 27 12.08 0.27 -2.00
CA ALA A 27 12.11 1.08 -0.79
C ALA A 27 11.05 0.68 0.26
N ILE A 28 9.94 0.10 -0.19
CA ILE A 28 8.87 -0.38 0.69
C ILE A 28 9.36 -1.39 1.73
N LEU A 29 10.37 -2.21 1.41
CA LEU A 29 10.93 -3.19 2.34
C LEU A 29 11.58 -2.50 3.54
N PHE A 30 12.46 -1.53 3.29
CA PHE A 30 13.14 -0.78 4.35
C PHE A 30 12.18 0.14 5.12
N LEU A 31 11.22 0.75 4.44
CA LEU A 31 10.18 1.56 5.09
C LEU A 31 9.33 0.71 6.05
N LEU A 32 8.91 -0.48 5.63
CA LEU A 32 8.12 -1.39 6.45
C LEU A 32 8.94 -1.91 7.63
N LEU A 33 10.19 -2.32 7.41
CA LEU A 33 11.09 -2.76 8.50
C LEU A 33 11.31 -1.65 9.53
N THR A 34 11.60 -0.44 9.07
CA THR A 34 11.82 0.71 9.96
C THR A 34 10.57 1.03 10.76
N GLY A 35 9.38 1.00 10.12
CA GLY A 35 8.10 1.19 10.79
C GLY A 35 7.79 0.09 11.81
N LEU A 36 8.09 -1.18 11.50
CA LEU A 36 7.87 -2.29 12.42
C LEU A 36 8.80 -2.20 13.66
N ILE A 37 10.07 -1.85 13.45
CA ILE A 37 11.06 -1.70 14.51
C ILE A 37 10.70 -0.51 15.41
N LEU A 38 10.41 0.65 14.82
CA LEU A 38 10.11 1.88 15.58
C LEU A 38 8.70 1.86 16.22
N GLY A 39 7.76 1.14 15.62
CA GLY A 39 6.41 0.97 16.14
C GLY A 39 6.33 -0.18 17.15
N PRO A 40 5.73 -1.32 16.79
CA PRO A 40 5.40 -2.39 17.75
C PRO A 40 6.60 -3.02 18.46
N PHE A 41 7.80 -3.01 17.85
CA PHE A 41 8.96 -3.68 18.45
C PHE A 41 9.64 -2.86 19.55
N SER A 42 9.73 -1.53 19.38
CA SER A 42 10.40 -0.64 20.35
C SER A 42 9.43 0.24 21.15
N GLY A 43 8.18 0.39 20.68
CA GLY A 43 7.17 1.26 21.30
C GLY A 43 7.50 2.75 21.22
N VAL A 44 8.49 3.15 20.41
CA VAL A 44 8.95 4.54 20.32
C VAL A 44 7.96 5.41 19.55
N LEU A 45 7.30 4.83 18.54
CA LEU A 45 6.29 5.49 17.72
C LEU A 45 4.94 4.81 17.91
N GLU A 46 4.02 5.52 18.57
CA GLU A 46 2.60 5.15 18.64
C GLU A 46 1.78 6.10 17.75
N PRO A 47 1.37 5.68 16.54
CA PRO A 47 0.69 6.54 15.58
C PRO A 47 -0.61 7.14 16.15
N ASP A 48 -1.39 6.34 16.88
CA ASP A 48 -2.66 6.76 17.47
C ASP A 48 -2.46 7.85 18.54
N ALA A 49 -1.41 7.77 19.35
CA ALA A 49 -1.09 8.83 20.32
C ALA A 49 -0.49 10.08 19.67
N LEU A 50 0.27 9.90 18.58
CA LEU A 50 0.95 10.99 17.87
C LEU A 50 0.02 11.84 17.01
N LEU A 51 -0.89 11.19 16.29
CA LEU A 51 -1.78 11.84 15.32
C LEU A 51 -3.24 11.84 15.79
N GLY A 52 -3.66 10.93 16.67
CA GLY A 52 -5.03 10.85 17.19
C GLY A 52 -6.06 10.86 16.07
N ASP A 53 -7.03 11.76 16.19
CA ASP A 53 -8.12 11.94 15.21
C ASP A 53 -7.63 12.38 13.81
N LEU A 54 -6.38 12.85 13.68
CA LEU A 54 -5.77 13.24 12.40
C LEU A 54 -5.17 12.05 11.65
N LEU A 55 -4.96 10.90 12.29
CA LEU A 55 -4.35 9.74 11.65
C LEU A 55 -5.15 9.30 10.42
N PHE A 56 -6.46 9.09 10.60
CA PHE A 56 -7.33 8.64 9.51
C PHE A 56 -7.44 9.68 8.38
N PRO A 57 -7.70 10.97 8.63
CA PRO A 57 -7.65 12.01 7.60
C PRO A 57 -6.32 12.08 6.84
N VAL A 58 -5.18 12.02 7.55
CA VAL A 58 -3.85 12.08 6.91
C VAL A 58 -3.63 10.87 6.03
N VAL A 59 -3.91 9.66 6.51
CA VAL A 59 -3.79 8.43 5.71
C VAL A 59 -4.71 8.49 4.48
N SER A 60 -5.96 8.91 4.64
CA SER A 60 -6.91 9.05 3.53
C SER A 60 -6.43 10.07 2.50
N LEU A 61 -5.89 11.22 2.95
CA LEU A 61 -5.33 12.24 2.06
C LEU A 61 -4.10 11.70 1.32
N SER A 62 -3.19 11.03 2.03
CA SER A 62 -2.00 10.42 1.42
C SER A 62 -2.37 9.38 0.36
N VAL A 63 -3.33 8.48 0.65
CA VAL A 63 -3.81 7.49 -0.32
C VAL A 63 -4.44 8.18 -1.53
N ALA A 64 -5.26 9.20 -1.31
CA ALA A 64 -5.86 9.98 -2.40
C ALA A 64 -4.80 10.64 -3.30
N VAL A 65 -3.76 11.25 -2.71
CA VAL A 65 -2.67 11.87 -3.45
C VAL A 65 -1.86 10.84 -4.24
N ILE A 66 -1.54 9.69 -3.65
CA ILE A 66 -0.81 8.61 -4.34
C ILE A 66 -1.59 8.08 -5.54
N LEU A 67 -2.90 7.85 -5.38
CA LEU A 67 -3.77 7.40 -6.47
C LEU A 67 -3.94 8.47 -7.56
N PHE A 68 -4.03 9.73 -7.15
CA PHE A 68 -4.12 10.86 -8.07
C PHE A 68 -2.85 11.00 -8.91
N GLU A 69 -1.67 10.99 -8.28
CA GLU A 69 -0.37 11.02 -8.95
C GLU A 69 -0.24 9.85 -9.94
N GLY A 70 -0.57 8.63 -9.50
CA GLY A 70 -0.59 7.46 -10.36
C GLY A 70 -1.50 7.64 -11.59
N SER A 71 -2.69 8.22 -11.42
CA SER A 71 -3.61 8.47 -12.53
C SER A 71 -3.13 9.55 -13.51
N LEU A 72 -2.38 10.56 -13.04
CA LEU A 72 -1.85 11.62 -13.90
C LEU A 72 -0.76 11.13 -14.86
N THR A 73 -0.06 10.06 -14.50
CA THR A 73 0.96 9.41 -15.35
C THR A 73 0.36 8.52 -16.45
N LEU A 74 -0.97 8.35 -16.49
CA LEU A 74 -1.64 7.45 -17.42
C LEU A 74 -1.72 8.03 -18.84
N HIS A 75 -1.10 7.35 -19.81
CA HIS A 75 -1.12 7.75 -21.22
C HIS A 75 -2.30 7.10 -21.96
N PHE A 76 -3.43 7.80 -22.09
CA PHE A 76 -4.63 7.30 -22.78
C PHE A 76 -4.40 6.84 -24.23
N ARG A 77 -3.35 7.33 -24.88
CA ARG A 77 -2.98 6.91 -26.24
C ARG A 77 -2.47 5.47 -26.28
N GLU A 78 -1.75 5.01 -25.26
CA GLU A 78 -1.24 3.64 -25.14
C GLU A 78 -2.39 2.65 -24.86
N LEU A 79 -3.40 3.11 -24.12
CA LEU A 79 -4.61 2.33 -23.81
C LEU A 79 -5.44 1.97 -25.05
N LYS A 80 -5.39 2.74 -26.14
CA LYS A 80 -6.19 2.45 -27.35
C LYS A 80 -5.84 1.12 -28.02
N GLY A 81 -4.62 0.60 -27.83
CA GLY A 81 -4.19 -0.70 -28.37
C GLY A 81 -4.51 -1.90 -27.48
N ILE A 82 -4.53 -1.70 -26.16
CA ILE A 82 -4.65 -2.77 -25.14
C ILE A 82 -5.93 -2.67 -24.29
N GLY A 83 -6.80 -1.71 -24.57
CA GLY A 83 -7.92 -1.34 -23.70
C GLY A 83 -8.89 -2.49 -23.39
N LYS A 84 -9.10 -3.45 -24.31
CA LYS A 84 -9.92 -4.63 -24.05
C LYS A 84 -9.30 -5.53 -22.97
N VAL A 85 -7.98 -5.71 -22.98
CA VAL A 85 -7.26 -6.50 -21.99
C VAL A 85 -7.30 -5.81 -20.64
N VAL A 86 -6.97 -4.51 -20.60
CA VAL A 86 -7.01 -3.70 -19.36
C VAL A 86 -8.41 -3.72 -18.75
N ARG A 87 -9.46 -3.50 -19.56
CA ARG A 87 -10.84 -3.55 -19.08
C ARG A 87 -11.18 -4.91 -18.48
N ASN A 88 -10.80 -6.01 -19.14
CA ASN A 88 -11.09 -7.36 -18.65
C ASN A 88 -10.31 -7.66 -17.35
N LEU A 89 -9.06 -7.21 -17.22
CA LEU A 89 -8.25 -7.35 -16.01
C LEU A 89 -8.86 -6.54 -14.85
N CYS A 90 -9.22 -5.28 -15.07
CA CYS A 90 -9.79 -4.41 -14.03
C CYS A 90 -11.24 -4.76 -13.65
N SER A 91 -11.97 -5.53 -14.47
CA SER A 91 -13.35 -5.93 -14.17
C SER A 91 -13.43 -7.40 -13.77
N ILE A 92 -13.44 -8.29 -14.76
CA ILE A 92 -13.60 -9.74 -14.57
C ILE A 92 -12.41 -10.28 -13.78
N GLY A 93 -11.18 -9.88 -14.12
CA GLY A 93 -9.96 -10.28 -13.40
C GLY A 93 -9.98 -9.89 -11.93
N MET A 94 -10.38 -8.65 -11.63
CA MET A 94 -10.54 -8.17 -10.25
C MET A 94 -11.58 -8.99 -9.48
N ILE A 95 -12.79 -9.17 -10.02
CA ILE A 95 -13.85 -9.92 -9.32
C ILE A 95 -13.43 -11.37 -9.09
N THR A 96 -12.88 -12.03 -10.12
CA THR A 96 -12.44 -13.43 -10.01
C THR A 96 -11.32 -13.59 -8.99
N THR A 97 -10.31 -12.72 -9.02
CA THR A 97 -9.19 -12.75 -8.06
C THR A 97 -9.68 -12.52 -6.63
N CYS A 98 -10.55 -11.53 -6.43
CA CYS A 98 -11.16 -11.25 -5.12
C CYS A 98 -11.93 -12.47 -4.57
N LEU A 99 -12.75 -13.12 -5.41
CA LEU A 99 -13.50 -14.32 -5.02
C LEU A 99 -12.58 -15.50 -4.69
N VAL A 100 -11.56 -15.75 -5.52
CA VAL A 100 -10.61 -16.83 -5.30
C VAL A 100 -9.85 -16.63 -4.00
N ILE A 101 -9.35 -15.42 -3.73
CA ILE A 101 -8.65 -15.10 -2.48
C ILE A 101 -9.60 -15.25 -1.28
N SER A 102 -10.81 -14.68 -1.36
CA SER A 102 -11.78 -14.75 -0.26
C SER A 102 -12.17 -16.20 0.06
N LEU A 103 -12.42 -17.02 -0.96
CA LEU A 103 -12.79 -18.42 -0.77
C LEU A 103 -11.62 -19.25 -0.25
N SER A 104 -10.41 -19.00 -0.75
CA SER A 104 -9.19 -19.62 -0.24
C SER A 104 -8.94 -19.26 1.22
N ALA A 105 -9.15 -18.00 1.61
CA ALA A 105 -9.01 -17.56 2.98
C ALA A 105 -10.08 -18.18 3.91
N TYR A 106 -11.29 -18.38 3.42
CA TYR A 106 -12.35 -19.08 4.16
C TYR A 106 -12.02 -20.57 4.37
N TRP A 107 -11.49 -21.27 3.35
CA TRP A 107 -11.24 -22.72 3.44
C TRP A 107 -9.88 -23.11 4.01
N ILE A 108 -8.81 -22.37 3.68
CA ILE A 108 -7.43 -22.72 4.08
C ILE A 108 -7.10 -22.14 5.45
N LEU A 109 -7.52 -20.91 5.72
CA LEU A 109 -7.23 -20.20 6.96
C LEU A 109 -8.40 -20.26 7.97
N GLU A 110 -9.49 -20.94 7.61
CA GLU A 110 -10.71 -21.11 8.43
C GLU A 110 -11.28 -19.78 8.97
N LEU A 111 -11.10 -18.69 8.22
CA LEU A 111 -11.57 -17.37 8.61
C LEU A 111 -13.09 -17.28 8.48
N ASN A 112 -13.74 -16.45 9.31
CA ASN A 112 -15.15 -16.13 9.12
C ASN A 112 -15.36 -15.45 7.75
N TRP A 113 -16.47 -15.75 7.07
CA TRP A 113 -16.86 -15.20 5.77
C TRP A 113 -16.67 -13.68 5.65
N ARG A 114 -17.00 -12.92 6.71
CA ARG A 114 -16.83 -11.46 6.72
C ARG A 114 -15.36 -11.05 6.61
N VAL A 115 -14.49 -11.69 7.39
CA VAL A 115 -13.05 -11.38 7.42
C VAL A 115 -12.39 -11.85 6.13
N ALA A 116 -12.76 -13.04 5.65
CA ALA A 116 -12.27 -13.60 4.41
C ALA A 116 -12.60 -12.68 3.20
N ALA A 117 -13.82 -12.16 3.12
CA ALA A 117 -14.23 -11.21 2.09
C ALA A 117 -13.45 -9.88 2.16
N VAL A 118 -13.22 -9.35 3.36
CA VAL A 118 -12.40 -8.14 3.56
C VAL A 118 -10.96 -8.39 3.10
N LEU A 119 -10.39 -9.53 3.46
CA LEU A 119 -9.03 -9.91 3.06
C LEU A 119 -8.91 -10.03 1.53
N GLY A 120 -9.89 -10.65 0.86
CA GLY A 120 -9.93 -10.69 -0.61
C GLY A 120 -10.06 -9.31 -1.23
N ALA A 121 -10.88 -8.43 -0.67
CA ALA A 121 -11.07 -7.06 -1.16
C ALA A 121 -9.81 -6.18 -0.98
N VAL A 122 -9.02 -6.41 0.07
CA VAL A 122 -7.77 -5.67 0.30
C VAL A 122 -6.65 -6.21 -0.61
N LEU A 123 -6.53 -7.53 -0.74
CA LEU A 123 -5.41 -8.15 -1.48
C LEU A 123 -5.56 -8.12 -3.01
N VAL A 124 -6.77 -7.91 -3.54
CA VAL A 124 -6.96 -7.80 -5.00
C VAL A 124 -6.33 -6.53 -5.59
N VAL A 125 -6.10 -5.50 -4.77
CA VAL A 125 -5.58 -4.22 -5.22
C VAL A 125 -4.06 -4.32 -5.42
N THR A 126 -3.61 -4.10 -6.65
CA THR A 126 -2.18 -4.05 -7.00
C THR A 126 -1.68 -2.61 -7.04
N GLY A 127 -0.58 -2.31 -6.35
CA GLY A 127 0.06 -0.99 -6.39
C GLY A 127 1.04 -0.86 -7.57
N PRO A 128 1.03 0.26 -8.33
CA PRO A 128 2.00 0.49 -9.41
C PRO A 128 3.43 0.67 -8.90
N THR A 129 3.59 0.98 -7.60
CA THR A 129 4.86 1.30 -6.93
C THR A 129 5.82 0.12 -6.78
N VAL A 130 5.34 -1.13 -6.94
CA VAL A 130 6.20 -2.33 -6.86
C VAL A 130 6.61 -2.83 -8.24
N ILE A 131 5.94 -2.40 -9.31
CA ILE A 131 6.03 -3.03 -10.64
C ILE A 131 6.65 -2.08 -11.70
N ALA A 132 6.98 -0.82 -11.40
CA ALA A 132 7.59 0.08 -12.39
C ALA A 132 8.49 1.17 -11.77
N PRO A 133 9.46 1.74 -12.54
CA PRO A 133 9.42 1.87 -13.99
C PRO A 133 10.32 0.84 -14.68
N LEU A 134 9.71 -0.08 -15.44
CA LEU A 134 10.38 -0.64 -16.62
C LEU A 134 10.51 0.46 -17.68
#